data_AF-A0A2K5CD78-F1
#
_entry.id   AF-A0A2K5CD78-F1
#
_cell.length_a   1.000
_cell.length_b   1.000
_cell.length_c   1.000
_cell.angle_alpha   90.00
_cell.angle_beta   90.00
_cell.angle_gamma   90.00
#
_symmetry.space_group_name_H-M   'P 1'
#
loop_
_entity.id
_entity.type
_entity.pdbx_description
1 polymer ?
#
loop_
_entity_poly.entity_id
_entity_poly.type
_entity_poly.pdbx_seq_one_letter_code
_entity_poly.pdbx_strand_id
1 'polypeptide(L)'
;MTTVHAITVTQKTVDGPSGKLWRDGHAALQNTIPASTGVAKAVGKVIRELNGKLTGMAFRVPTANVSVVDLTCHLEKPAKYDDIKKVVKQASEGPLRGILGYTEHQVVSFPGMTMNLATATGWWTSCPTWHPRSKTPRPPASARAREEERPSLLAVPATLSPPPH
;
A
#
# COMPACT_ATOMS: atom_id res chain seq x y z
N MET A 1 -2.56 -1.95 -5.05
CA MET A 1 -2.31 -0.86 -4.07
C MET A 1 -2.18 -1.46 -2.68
N THR A 2 -1.36 -0.83 -1.85
CA THR A 2 -1.21 -1.16 -0.44
C THR A 2 -1.47 0.08 0.38
N THR A 3 -2.26 -0.01 1.45
CA THR A 3 -2.46 1.13 2.35
C THR A 3 -1.79 0.85 3.69
N VAL A 4 -0.80 1.66 4.06
CA VAL A 4 -0.26 1.69 5.42
C VAL A 4 -1.19 2.55 6.24
N HIS A 5 -2.02 1.89 7.04
CA HIS A 5 -3.19 2.48 7.66
C HIS A 5 -3.01 2.54 9.17
N ALA A 6 -3.38 3.67 9.77
CA ALA A 6 -3.42 3.84 11.21
C ALA A 6 -4.36 2.82 11.87
N ILE A 7 -4.13 2.55 13.16
CA ILE A 7 -5.10 1.81 13.96
C ILE A 7 -6.43 2.58 14.00
N THR A 8 -7.53 1.84 14.08
CA THR A 8 -8.87 2.41 14.22
C THR A 8 -9.56 1.81 15.44
N VAL A 9 -10.73 2.35 15.79
CA VAL A 9 -11.51 1.93 16.96
C VAL A 9 -11.88 0.43 16.95
N THR A 10 -11.85 -0.22 15.78
CA THR A 10 -12.18 -1.64 15.66
C THR A 10 -11.07 -2.57 16.15
N GLN A 11 -9.82 -2.11 16.22
CA GLN A 11 -8.69 -2.91 16.69
C GLN A 11 -8.61 -2.94 18.22
N LYS A 12 -7.94 -3.97 18.77
CA LYS A 12 -7.84 -4.21 20.22
C LYS A 12 -6.53 -3.64 20.79
N THR A 13 -6.59 -3.16 22.03
CA THR A 13 -5.41 -2.69 22.77
C THR A 13 -4.47 -3.84 23.12
N VAL A 14 -5.03 -4.96 23.53
CA VAL A 14 -4.36 -6.23 23.81
C VAL A 14 -5.04 -7.35 23.02
N ASP A 15 -4.41 -8.51 22.94
CA ASP A 15 -4.98 -9.66 22.25
C ASP A 15 -6.37 -10.01 22.80
N GLY A 16 -7.34 -10.16 21.92
CA GLY A 16 -8.72 -10.42 22.28
C GLY A 16 -9.56 -10.97 21.12
N PRO A 17 -10.78 -11.45 21.41
CA PRO A 17 -11.65 -12.01 20.39
C PRO A 17 -12.04 -10.94 19.37
N SER A 18 -11.92 -11.29 18.09
CA SER A 18 -12.40 -10.50 16.96
C SER A 18 -13.38 -11.34 16.15
N GLY A 19 -14.60 -10.81 15.95
CA GLY A 19 -15.71 -11.61 15.41
C GLY A 19 -15.48 -12.06 13.97
N LYS A 20 -15.13 -11.14 13.06
CA LYS A 20 -15.06 -11.41 11.62
C LYS A 20 -13.65 -11.60 11.08
N LEU A 21 -12.67 -10.92 11.68
CA LEU A 21 -11.29 -10.88 11.20
C LEU A 21 -10.38 -11.24 12.37
N TRP A 22 -9.93 -12.50 12.41
CA TRP A 22 -9.10 -13.01 13.52
C TRP A 22 -7.85 -12.16 13.76
N ARG A 23 -7.22 -11.65 12.68
CA ARG A 23 -6.01 -10.81 12.76
C ARG A 23 -6.22 -9.50 13.50
N ASP A 24 -7.43 -8.91 13.42
CA ASP A 24 -7.76 -7.66 14.13
C ASP A 24 -7.89 -7.86 15.64
N GLY A 25 -7.90 -9.12 16.10
CA GLY A 25 -7.89 -9.48 17.51
C GLY A 25 -6.54 -9.27 18.18
N HIS A 26 -5.44 -9.17 17.42
CA HIS A 26 -4.12 -8.95 17.99
C HIS A 26 -3.92 -7.50 18.46
N ALA A 27 -3.04 -7.33 19.46
CA ALA A 27 -2.69 -6.05 20.05
C ALA A 27 -2.18 -5.06 18.99
N ALA A 28 -2.97 -4.01 18.75
CA ALA A 28 -2.78 -3.10 17.62
C ALA A 28 -1.52 -2.24 17.71
N LEU A 29 -1.05 -1.97 18.93
CA LEU A 29 0.14 -1.15 19.18
C LEU A 29 1.45 -1.93 19.10
N GLN A 30 1.38 -3.27 19.04
CA GLN A 30 2.55 -4.14 19.02
C GLN A 30 2.73 -4.86 17.68
N ASN A 31 1.70 -4.90 16.85
CA ASN A 31 1.68 -5.71 15.64
C ASN A 31 1.50 -4.87 14.37
N THR A 32 2.09 -5.34 13.28
CA THR A 32 1.70 -4.92 11.93
C THR A 32 0.66 -5.90 11.41
N ILE A 33 -0.61 -5.49 11.34
CA ILE A 33 -1.74 -6.40 11.10
C ILE A 33 -2.16 -6.30 9.63
N PRO A 34 -1.99 -7.35 8.81
CA PRO A 34 -2.47 -7.32 7.43
C PRO A 34 -4.00 -7.44 7.40
N ALA A 35 -4.64 -6.50 6.71
CA ALA A 35 -6.09 -6.40 6.56
C ALA A 35 -6.49 -6.33 5.08
N SER A 36 -7.72 -6.76 4.80
CA SER A 36 -8.32 -6.55 3.47
C SER A 36 -8.89 -5.14 3.37
N THR A 37 -8.78 -4.50 2.21
CA THR A 37 -9.36 -3.18 1.94
C THR A 37 -10.33 -3.24 0.77
N GLY A 38 -11.52 -2.68 0.97
CA GLY A 38 -12.53 -2.53 -0.09
C GLY A 38 -12.26 -1.34 -1.00
N VAL A 39 -11.31 -0.45 -0.66
CA VAL A 39 -11.10 0.84 -1.33
C VAL A 39 -10.75 0.63 -2.81
N ALA A 40 -9.83 -0.29 -3.12
CA ALA A 40 -9.43 -0.54 -4.51
C ALA A 40 -10.61 -0.99 -5.39
N LYS A 41 -11.51 -1.81 -4.85
CA LYS A 41 -12.73 -2.25 -5.54
C LYS A 41 -13.76 -1.12 -5.64
N ALA A 42 -13.83 -0.23 -4.65
CA ALA A 42 -14.72 0.92 -4.65
C ALA A 42 -14.31 1.98 -5.69
N VAL A 43 -13.01 2.18 -5.91
CA VAL A 43 -12.51 3.06 -6.98
C VAL A 43 -13.04 2.62 -8.34
N GLY A 44 -13.10 1.32 -8.62
CA GLY A 44 -13.69 0.79 -9.85
C GLY A 44 -15.19 1.07 -10.02
N LYS A 45 -15.92 1.34 -8.93
CA LYS A 45 -17.34 1.75 -8.98
C LYS A 45 -17.50 3.23 -9.30
N VAL A 46 -16.62 4.08 -8.78
CA VAL A 46 -16.64 5.54 -9.01
C VAL A 46 -16.07 5.87 -10.39
N ILE A 47 -14.97 5.22 -10.77
CA ILE A 47 -14.31 5.39 -12.06
C ILE A 47 -14.45 4.07 -12.83
N ARG A 48 -15.50 4.00 -13.67
CA ARG A 48 -15.87 2.77 -14.38
C ARG A 48 -14.76 2.21 -15.26
N GLU A 49 -13.90 3.07 -15.81
CA GLU A 49 -12.76 2.68 -16.64
C GLU A 49 -11.67 1.89 -15.89
N LEU A 50 -11.64 2.02 -14.56
CA LEU A 50 -10.72 1.34 -13.65
C LEU A 50 -11.36 0.10 -13.00
N ASN A 51 -12.60 -0.24 -13.36
CA ASN A 51 -13.28 -1.40 -12.81
C ASN A 51 -12.53 -2.70 -13.14
N GLY A 52 -12.30 -3.53 -12.13
CA GLY A 52 -11.54 -4.79 -12.25
C GLY A 52 -10.03 -4.63 -12.45
N LYS A 53 -9.50 -3.40 -12.64
CA LYS A 53 -8.06 -3.17 -12.86
C LYS A 53 -7.30 -2.90 -11.56
N LEU A 54 -7.97 -2.40 -10.53
CA LEU A 54 -7.37 -2.07 -9.25
C LEU A 54 -7.85 -3.03 -8.15
N THR A 55 -6.88 -3.60 -7.44
CA THR A 55 -7.09 -4.36 -6.21
C THR A 55 -6.01 -3.98 -5.19
N GLY A 56 -6.22 -4.32 -3.93
CA GLY A 56 -5.28 -3.98 -2.88
C GLY A 56 -5.52 -4.61 -1.54
N MET A 57 -4.54 -4.41 -0.66
CA MET A 57 -4.55 -4.82 0.74
C MET A 57 -4.11 -3.66 1.64
N ALA A 58 -4.24 -3.83 2.94
CA ALA A 58 -3.85 -2.84 3.93
C ALA A 58 -2.93 -3.48 4.99
N PHE A 59 -2.07 -2.66 5.59
CA PHE A 59 -1.37 -2.98 6.81
C PHE A 59 -1.79 -1.99 7.89
N ARG A 60 -2.28 -2.49 9.02
CA ARG A 60 -2.50 -1.66 10.20
C ARG A 60 -1.20 -1.56 10.96
N VAL A 61 -0.72 -0.34 11.16
CA VAL A 61 0.53 -0.05 11.86
C VAL A 61 0.27 0.72 13.15
N PRO A 62 1.18 0.69 14.15
CA PRO A 62 1.04 1.37 15.45
C PRO A 62 1.07 2.91 15.38
N THR A 63 0.21 3.53 14.59
CA THR A 63 0.02 4.98 14.50
C THR A 63 -1.43 5.34 14.81
N ALA A 64 -1.63 6.36 15.64
CA ALA A 64 -2.95 6.76 16.10
C ALA A 64 -3.82 7.41 15.00
N ASN A 65 -3.18 8.11 14.06
CA ASN A 65 -3.84 8.79 12.96
C ASN A 65 -2.88 8.95 11.77
N VAL A 66 -3.43 9.35 10.62
CA VAL A 66 -2.76 9.51 9.31
C VAL A 66 -2.41 8.16 8.68
N SER A 67 -2.64 8.05 7.37
CA SER A 67 -2.42 6.83 6.60
C SER A 67 -1.86 7.18 5.23
N VAL A 68 -1.15 6.23 4.62
CA VAL A 68 -0.47 6.42 3.33
C VAL A 68 -0.96 5.36 2.35
N VAL A 69 -1.18 5.79 1.11
CA VAL A 69 -1.49 4.91 -0.01
C VAL A 69 -0.23 4.72 -0.86
N ASP A 70 0.20 3.46 -0.98
CA ASP A 70 1.20 3.02 -1.95
C ASP A 70 0.49 2.44 -3.18
N LEU A 71 0.65 3.11 -4.32
CA LEU A 71 0.02 2.74 -5.59
C LEU A 71 1.07 2.35 -6.63
N THR A 72 1.34 1.07 -6.74
CA THR A 72 2.00 0.50 -7.91
C THR A 72 1.00 0.28 -9.03
N CYS A 73 1.26 0.82 -10.22
CA CYS A 73 0.45 0.61 -11.41
C CYS A 73 1.31 0.49 -12.67
N HIS A 74 0.77 -0.17 -13.70
CA HIS A 74 1.35 -0.19 -15.03
C HIS A 74 0.66 0.86 -15.89
N LEU A 75 1.45 1.78 -16.44
CA LEU A 75 0.96 2.80 -17.35
C LEU A 75 0.92 2.26 -18.78
N GLU A 76 -0.14 2.58 -19.51
CA GLU A 76 -0.25 2.24 -20.94
C GLU A 76 0.76 3.03 -21.77
N LYS A 77 0.90 4.34 -21.49
CA LYS A 77 1.90 5.21 -22.09
C LYS A 77 3.11 5.32 -21.15
N PRO A 78 4.33 5.08 -21.63
CA PRO A 78 5.52 5.28 -20.81
C PRO A 78 5.64 6.77 -20.47
N ALA A 79 5.82 7.07 -19.18
CA ALA A 79 5.97 8.43 -18.67
C ALA A 79 7.22 8.52 -17.80
N LYS A 80 7.96 9.63 -17.89
CA LYS A 80 9.04 9.91 -16.95
C LYS A 80 8.47 10.40 -15.63
N TYR A 81 9.23 10.20 -14.56
CA TYR A 81 8.81 10.60 -13.22
C TYR A 81 8.51 12.10 -13.11
N ASP A 82 9.31 12.94 -13.75
CA ASP A 82 9.09 14.39 -13.75
C ASP A 82 7.80 14.79 -14.48
N ASP A 83 7.40 14.04 -15.51
CA ASP A 83 6.15 14.28 -16.23
C ASP A 83 4.94 13.90 -15.35
N ILE A 84 5.04 12.80 -14.60
CA ILE A 84 4.01 12.40 -13.63
C ILE A 84 3.85 13.48 -12.55
N LYS A 85 4.96 13.96 -11.97
CA LYS A 85 4.94 15.04 -10.97
C LYS A 85 4.26 16.31 -11.51
N LYS A 86 4.59 16.73 -12.73
CA LYS A 86 3.97 17.90 -13.37
C LYS A 86 2.46 17.74 -13.53
N VAL A 87 1.99 16.58 -14.01
CA VAL A 87 0.56 16.33 -14.18
C VAL A 87 -0.18 16.33 -12.84
N VAL A 88 0.39 15.69 -11.81
CA VAL A 88 -0.22 15.66 -10.47
C VAL A 88 -0.27 17.07 -9.87
N LYS A 89 0.81 17.85 -10.01
CA LYS A 89 0.85 19.24 -9.56
C LYS A 89 -0.20 20.10 -10.28
N GLN A 90 -0.28 20.01 -11.60
CA GLN A 90 -1.30 20.72 -12.39
C GLN A 90 -2.73 20.32 -11.99
N ALA A 91 -2.98 19.03 -11.75
CA ALA A 91 -4.28 18.56 -11.28
C ALA A 91 -4.62 19.11 -9.88
N SER A 92 -3.63 19.19 -8.99
CA SER A 92 -3.79 19.72 -7.62
C SER A 92 -4.06 21.24 -7.60
N GLU A 93 -3.50 21.99 -8.53
CA GLU A 93 -3.69 23.45 -8.64
C GLU A 93 -4.93 23.82 -9.47
N GLY A 94 -5.40 22.91 -10.33
CA GLY A 94 -6.55 23.10 -11.21
C GLY A 94 -7.80 22.36 -10.75
N PRO A 95 -8.25 21.31 -11.46
CA PRO A 95 -9.56 20.70 -11.29
C PRO A 95 -9.79 20.03 -9.94
N LEU A 96 -8.72 19.61 -9.24
CA LEU A 96 -8.79 18.95 -7.95
C LEU A 96 -8.33 19.85 -6.80
N ARG A 97 -8.29 21.17 -7.03
CA ARG A 97 -7.91 22.14 -5.99
C ARG A 97 -8.82 22.02 -4.77
N GLY A 98 -8.21 21.90 -3.60
CA GLY A 98 -8.93 21.69 -2.33
C GLY A 98 -9.28 20.22 -2.03
N ILE A 99 -9.00 19.29 -2.96
CA ILE A 99 -9.19 17.85 -2.77
C ILE A 99 -7.83 17.13 -2.81
N LEU A 100 -7.04 17.41 -3.86
CA LEU A 100 -5.71 16.85 -4.06
C LEU A 100 -4.64 17.91 -3.74
N GLY A 101 -3.71 17.58 -2.84
CA GLY A 101 -2.54 18.37 -2.53
C GLY A 101 -1.28 17.77 -3.17
N TYR A 102 -0.27 18.61 -3.41
CA TYR A 102 1.02 18.19 -3.93
C TYR A 102 2.15 18.77 -3.06
N THR A 103 3.13 17.94 -2.71
CA THR A 103 4.30 18.39 -1.94
C THR A 103 5.57 17.63 -2.32
N GLU A 104 6.70 18.35 -2.33
CA GLU A 104 8.06 17.81 -2.50
C GLU A 104 8.85 17.81 -1.18
N HIS A 105 8.27 18.33 -0.10
CA HIS A 105 8.92 18.37 1.21
C HIS A 105 9.07 16.97 1.81
N GLN A 106 10.09 16.78 2.66
CA GLN A 106 10.26 15.58 3.47
C GLN A 106 9.21 15.54 4.58
N VAL A 107 8.03 15.01 4.27
CA VAL A 107 6.92 14.90 5.21
C VAL A 107 6.89 13.52 5.86
N VAL A 108 6.44 13.48 7.11
CA VAL A 108 6.24 12.25 7.87
C VAL A 108 4.80 12.19 8.38
N SER A 109 4.32 10.99 8.70
CA SER A 109 3.02 10.83 9.37
C SER A 109 3.13 11.33 10.81
N PHE A 110 2.53 12.49 11.07
CA PHE A 110 2.47 13.07 12.40
C PHE A 110 0.99 13.20 12.82
N PRO A 111 0.56 12.62 13.97
CA PRO A 111 -0.85 12.63 14.38
C PRO A 111 -1.45 14.03 14.57
N GLY A 112 -0.63 15.04 14.90
CA GLY A 112 -1.04 16.43 15.02
C GLY A 112 -1.14 17.19 13.69
N MET A 113 -0.79 16.56 12.56
CA MET A 113 -0.93 17.17 11.24
C MET A 113 -2.38 17.00 10.75
N THR A 114 -3.16 18.07 10.83
CA THR A 114 -4.53 18.08 10.31
C THR A 114 -4.47 18.38 8.81
N MET A 115 -4.49 17.35 7.97
CA MET A 115 -4.56 17.51 6.52
C MET A 115 -6.03 17.45 6.08
N ASN A 116 -6.53 18.56 5.53
CA ASN A 116 -7.88 18.61 4.94
C ASN A 116 -7.92 18.07 3.49
N LEU A 117 -6.75 17.71 2.91
CA LEU A 117 -6.58 17.28 1.52
C LEU A 117 -5.91 15.90 1.42
N ALA A 118 -6.28 15.12 0.40
CA ALA A 118 -5.53 13.95 -0.03
C ALA A 118 -4.21 14.42 -0.65
N THR A 119 -3.08 14.15 0.01
CA THR A 119 -1.79 14.73 -0.40
C THR A 119 -0.94 13.69 -1.12
N ALA A 120 -0.54 14.00 -2.36
CA ALA A 120 0.45 13.24 -3.10
C ALA A 120 1.85 13.76 -2.76
N THR A 121 2.71 12.86 -2.29
CA THR A 121 4.11 13.15 -1.98
C THR A 121 5.01 12.69 -3.13
N GLY A 122 5.97 13.53 -3.52
CA GLY A 122 6.96 13.24 -4.56
C GLY A 122 8.09 12.29 -4.14
N TRP A 123 7.91 11.47 -3.11
CA TRP A 123 8.97 10.60 -2.55
C TRP A 123 8.83 9.17 -3.08
N TRP A 124 9.50 8.88 -4.21
CA TRP A 124 9.64 7.53 -4.77
C TRP A 124 11.10 7.08 -4.92
N THR A 125 12.09 7.88 -4.48
CA THR A 125 13.50 7.71 -4.88
C THR A 125 14.48 7.27 -3.79
N SER A 126 14.06 6.98 -2.55
CA SER A 126 14.99 6.54 -1.49
C SER A 126 14.98 5.04 -1.21
N CYS A 127 14.83 4.20 -2.24
CA CYS A 127 15.18 2.78 -2.15
C CYS A 127 16.24 2.47 -3.24
N PRO A 128 17.55 2.54 -2.92
CA PRO A 128 18.63 2.38 -3.90
C PRO A 128 18.76 0.97 -4.51
N THR A 129 17.93 0.01 -4.09
CA THR A 129 18.04 -1.40 -4.49
C THR A 129 17.15 -1.80 -5.66
N TRP A 130 16.27 -0.93 -6.15
CA TRP A 130 15.44 -1.22 -7.32
C TRP A 130 16.18 -0.83 -8.60
N HIS A 131 17.07 -1.71 -9.05
CA HIS A 131 17.62 -1.60 -10.41
C HIS A 131 16.50 -1.67 -11.46
N PRO A 132 16.58 -0.90 -12.57
CA PRO A 132 15.66 -1.04 -13.67
C PRO A 132 15.74 -2.46 -14.23
N ARG A 133 14.63 -3.21 -14.18
CA ARG A 133 14.54 -4.53 -14.80
C ARG A 133 14.79 -4.36 -16.31
N SER A 134 15.80 -5.06 -16.83
CA SER A 134 16.28 -4.94 -18.21
C SER A 134 15.20 -5.29 -19.24
N LYS A 135 15.30 -4.65 -20.42
CA LYS A 135 14.35 -4.74 -21.54
C LYS A 135 14.53 -6.02 -22.38
N THR A 136 14.47 -7.20 -21.78
CA THR A 136 14.35 -8.44 -22.57
C THR A 136 12.89 -8.89 -22.66
N PRO A 137 12.40 -9.34 -23.84
CA PRO A 137 11.07 -9.92 -23.96
C PRO A 137 10.94 -11.14 -23.05
N ARG A 138 9.83 -11.24 -22.31
CA ARG A 138 9.57 -12.40 -21.43
C ARG A 138 9.33 -13.66 -22.27
N PRO A 139 9.92 -14.81 -21.93
CA PRO A 139 9.61 -16.08 -22.58
C PRO A 139 8.19 -16.57 -22.24
N PRO A 140 7.60 -17.45 -23.08
CA PRO A 140 6.23 -17.93 -22.91
C PRO A 140 6.02 -18.76 -21.63
N ALA A 141 4.76 -18.82 -21.18
CA ALA A 141 4.34 -19.31 -19.87
C ALA A 141 4.80 -20.74 -19.50
N SER A 142 5.11 -21.59 -20.48
CA SER A 142 5.57 -22.97 -20.23
C SER A 142 6.97 -23.06 -19.61
N ALA A 143 7.79 -22.01 -19.71
CA ALA A 143 9.12 -21.96 -19.09
C ALA A 143 9.09 -21.48 -17.62
N ARG A 144 7.94 -21.02 -17.09
CA ARG A 144 7.82 -20.53 -15.71
C ARG A 144 7.92 -21.64 -14.65
N ALA A 145 7.61 -22.88 -14.99
CA ALA A 145 7.52 -23.98 -14.02
C ALA A 145 8.88 -24.48 -13.49
N ARG A 146 10.02 -23.94 -13.97
CA ARG A 146 11.36 -24.33 -13.51
C ARG A 146 12.17 -23.21 -12.86
N GLU A 147 11.61 -22.01 -12.74
CA GLU A 147 12.30 -20.84 -12.14
C GLU A 147 11.50 -20.24 -10.97
N GLU A 148 10.69 -21.08 -10.31
CA GLU A 148 9.96 -20.76 -9.08
C GLU A 148 10.58 -21.46 -7.85
N GLU A 149 11.89 -21.74 -7.90
CA GLU A 149 12.72 -21.98 -6.72
C GLU A 149 13.77 -20.86 -6.61
N ARG A 150 13.33 -19.69 -6.13
CA ARG A 150 14.19 -18.84 -5.30
C ARG A 150 13.42 -18.45 -4.04
N PRO A 151 14.07 -18.52 -2.86
CA PRO A 151 13.37 -18.57 -1.60
C PRO A 151 12.69 -17.23 -1.32
N SER A 152 11.43 -17.30 -0.95
CA SER A 152 10.76 -16.21 -0.23
C SER A 152 11.60 -15.83 0.99
N LEU A 153 12.25 -14.66 0.95
CA LEU A 153 12.91 -14.03 2.11
C LEU A 153 11.89 -13.49 3.15
N LEU A 154 10.79 -14.22 3.36
CA LEU A 154 9.72 -13.95 4.32
C LEU A 154 9.08 -15.26 4.86
N ALA A 155 9.87 -16.33 4.96
CA ALA A 155 9.48 -17.54 5.69
C ALA A 155 10.67 -18.07 6.48
N VAL A 156 10.83 -17.61 7.71
CA VAL A 156 11.43 -18.46 8.75
C VAL A 156 10.29 -19.39 9.20
N PRO A 157 10.41 -20.72 9.07
CA PRO A 157 9.45 -21.61 9.70
C PRO A 157 9.70 -21.58 11.20
N ALA A 158 8.95 -20.75 11.94
CA ALA A 158 8.84 -20.92 13.38
C ALA A 158 7.98 -22.16 13.63
N THR A 159 8.61 -23.32 13.78
CA THR A 159 7.99 -24.49 14.39
C THR A 159 7.78 -24.20 15.88
N LEU A 160 6.68 -23.54 16.21
CA LEU A 160 6.14 -23.54 17.56
C LEU A 160 5.27 -24.79 17.71
N SER A 161 5.84 -25.85 18.27
CA SER A 161 5.09 -27.01 18.75
C SER A 161 4.10 -26.57 19.84
N PRO A 162 2.85 -27.06 19.86
CA PRO A 162 1.94 -26.79 20.97
C PRO A 162 2.42 -27.52 22.25
N PRO A 163 2.21 -26.95 23.45
CA PRO A 163 2.52 -27.62 24.70
C PRO A 163 1.57 -28.82 24.93
N PRO A 164 2.05 -29.95 25.47
CA PRO A 164 1.19 -31.07 25.81
C PRO A 164 0.27 -30.74 27.00
N HIS A 165 -0.89 -31.40 26.99
CA HIS A 165 -2.03 -31.29 27.91
C HIS A 165 -1.69 -31.36 29.40
#